data_AF-A0A955RVZ8-F1
#
_entry.id   AF-A0A955RVZ8-F1
#
_cell.length_a   1.000
_cell.length_b   1.000
_cell.length_c   1.000
_cell.angle_alpha   90.00
_cell.angle_beta   90.00
_cell.angle_gamma   90.00
#
_symmetry.space_group_name_H-M   'P 1'
#
loop_
_entity.id
_entity.type
_entity.pdbx_description
1 polymer ?
#
loop_
_entity_poly.entity_id
_entity_poly.type
_entity_poly.pdbx_seq_one_letter_code
_entity_poly.pdbx_strand_id
1 'polypeptide(L)'
;TIFEDFGIGIPEEASQLTARIYVDGASKVLRQPEFADINCARSLLSLFEAKQQLMEMFEKDLDLDSTHIYIGSETQSNSDGISYDNVSIVVKRYSYRDRPVGCLGVIGPSRMHYDRAVGVVNTLADRLTDVLNQF
;
A
#
# COMPACT_ATOMS: atom_id res chain seq x y z
N THR A 1 11.38 -5.34 -26.10
CA THR A 1 12.19 -6.09 -25.11
C THR A 1 11.86 -5.53 -23.75
N ILE A 2 10.98 -6.21 -23.01
CA ILE A 2 10.29 -5.68 -21.82
C ILE A 2 10.41 -6.70 -20.69
N PHE A 3 11.61 -7.04 -20.25
CA PHE A 3 11.85 -7.88 -19.06
C PHE A 3 13.32 -7.76 -18.67
N GLU A 4 13.73 -6.70 -17.95
CA GLU A 4 15.09 -6.65 -17.39
C GLU A 4 15.23 -6.13 -15.95
N ASP A 5 14.17 -5.75 -15.21
CA ASP A 5 14.38 -5.07 -13.91
C ASP A 5 13.81 -5.78 -12.67
N PHE A 6 13.60 -7.09 -12.73
CA PHE A 6 13.31 -7.92 -11.55
C PHE A 6 14.59 -8.55 -10.99
N GLY A 7 15.55 -7.71 -10.60
CA GLY A 7 16.74 -8.12 -9.87
C GLY A 7 16.58 -7.91 -8.37
N ILE A 8 16.58 -9.01 -7.59
CA ILE A 8 16.93 -8.96 -6.17
C ILE A 8 18.45 -8.72 -6.11
N GLY A 9 18.84 -7.45 -6.14
CA GLY A 9 20.19 -7.01 -5.78
C GLY A 9 20.08 -6.22 -4.49
N ILE A 10 20.80 -6.64 -3.45
CA ILE A 10 21.11 -5.77 -2.32
C ILE A 10 22.23 -4.85 -2.82
N PRO A 11 21.99 -3.54 -3.05
CA PRO A 11 23.06 -2.64 -3.45
C PRO A 11 23.96 -2.41 -2.23
N GLU A 12 25.19 -2.85 -2.37
CA GLU A 12 26.33 -2.50 -1.53
C GLU A 12 26.65 -1.02 -1.75
N GLU A 13 25.90 -0.11 -1.10
CA GLU A 13 26.28 1.28 -0.80
C GLU A 13 25.14 2.01 -0.08
N ALA A 14 25.32 2.22 1.22
CA ALA A 14 24.42 3.00 2.06
C ALA A 14 24.62 4.51 1.80
N SER A 15 23.72 5.15 1.04
CA SER A 15 23.52 6.62 1.17
C SER A 15 22.19 7.20 0.66
N GLN A 16 21.22 6.37 0.26
CA GLN A 16 19.83 6.78 0.09
C GLN A 16 18.98 5.53 0.22
N LEU A 17 18.36 5.34 1.39
CA LEU A 17 17.30 4.34 1.53
C LEU A 17 16.17 4.82 0.62
N THR A 18 16.21 4.44 -0.65
CA THR A 18 15.11 4.72 -1.58
C THR A 18 13.93 3.96 -1.02
N ALA A 19 12.99 4.68 -0.42
CA ALA A 19 11.70 4.12 -0.07
C ALA A 19 11.15 3.45 -1.35
N ARG A 20 10.74 2.19 -1.23
CA ARG A 20 10.30 1.37 -2.35
C ARG A 20 8.92 0.82 -2.01
N ILE A 21 7.96 1.10 -2.87
CA ILE A 21 6.64 0.47 -2.82
C ILE A 21 6.66 -0.79 -3.66
N TYR A 22 6.28 -1.91 -3.05
CA TYR A 22 6.01 -3.16 -3.75
C TYR A 22 4.51 -3.37 -3.86
N VAL A 23 4.03 -3.62 -5.09
CA VAL A 23 2.62 -3.90 -5.37
C VAL A 23 2.50 -5.27 -6.00
N ASP A 24 1.77 -6.16 -5.35
CA ASP A 24 1.32 -7.44 -5.93
C ASP A 24 -0.20 -7.45 -6.08
N GLY A 25 -0.71 -8.31 -6.95
CA GLY A 25 -2.14 -8.49 -7.15
C GLY A 25 -2.81 -7.44 -8.03
N ALA A 26 -2.10 -6.41 -8.51
CA ALA A 26 -2.62 -5.38 -9.41
C ALA A 26 -3.36 -5.95 -10.64
N SER A 27 -2.82 -7.00 -11.27
CA SER A 27 -3.48 -7.65 -12.41
C SER A 27 -4.71 -8.47 -11.99
N LYS A 28 -4.71 -9.04 -10.76
CA LYS A 28 -5.81 -9.85 -10.23
C LYS A 28 -7.00 -8.97 -9.84
N VAL A 29 -6.74 -7.79 -9.29
CA VAL A 29 -7.79 -6.85 -8.86
C VAL A 29 -8.52 -6.23 -10.05
N LEU A 30 -7.83 -5.94 -11.15
CA LEU A 30 -8.45 -5.46 -12.41
C LEU A 30 -9.41 -6.48 -13.06
N ARG A 31 -9.40 -7.74 -12.64
CA ARG A 31 -10.33 -8.78 -13.12
C ARG A 31 -11.58 -8.92 -12.25
N GLN A 32 -11.66 -8.19 -11.14
CA GLN A 32 -12.81 -8.25 -10.25
C GLN A 32 -13.96 -7.39 -10.82
N PRO A 33 -15.24 -7.82 -10.69
CA PRO A 33 -16.40 -7.07 -11.18
C PRO A 33 -16.45 -5.61 -10.72
N GLU A 34 -15.98 -5.35 -9.49
CA GLU A 34 -15.94 -4.03 -8.87
C GLU A 34 -15.00 -3.05 -9.59
N PHE A 35 -14.04 -3.56 -10.36
CA PHE A 35 -13.13 -2.77 -11.21
C PHE A 35 -13.52 -2.81 -12.69
N ALA A 36 -14.69 -3.35 -13.03
CA ALA A 36 -15.28 -3.17 -14.36
C ALA A 36 -15.72 -1.70 -14.60
N ASP A 37 -15.93 -0.93 -13.52
CA ASP A 37 -16.09 0.52 -13.61
C ASP A 37 -14.76 1.16 -13.99
N ILE A 38 -14.75 1.83 -15.14
CA ILE A 38 -13.57 2.52 -15.67
C ILE A 38 -13.04 3.60 -14.71
N ASN A 39 -13.89 4.19 -13.89
CA ASN A 39 -13.46 5.20 -12.91
C ASN A 39 -12.64 4.55 -11.80
N CYS A 40 -13.11 3.44 -11.24
CA CYS A 40 -12.40 2.67 -10.22
C CYS A 40 -11.06 2.14 -10.74
N ALA A 41 -11.05 1.61 -11.97
CA ALA A 41 -9.82 1.14 -12.63
C ALA A 41 -8.82 2.29 -12.88
N ARG A 42 -9.28 3.45 -13.37
CA ARG A 42 -8.43 4.62 -13.57
C ARG A 42 -7.84 5.13 -12.27
N SER A 43 -8.63 5.25 -11.20
CA SER A 43 -8.14 5.66 -9.90
C SER A 43 -7.08 4.72 -9.34
N LEU A 44 -7.28 3.40 -9.49
CA LEU A 44 -6.29 2.41 -9.07
C LEU A 44 -4.97 2.55 -9.84
N LEU A 45 -5.03 2.78 -11.15
CA LEU A 45 -3.85 2.99 -11.97
C LEU A 45 -3.14 4.30 -11.61
N SER A 46 -3.88 5.40 -11.43
CA SER A 46 -3.32 6.68 -10.99
C SER A 46 -2.63 6.55 -9.63
N LEU A 47 -3.19 5.75 -8.73
CA LEU A 47 -2.56 5.44 -7.45
C LEU A 47 -1.21 4.72 -7.62
N PHE A 48 -1.11 3.77 -8.55
CA PHE A 48 0.13 3.06 -8.84
C PHE A 48 1.19 3.91 -9.54
N GLU A 49 0.78 4.91 -10.31
CA GLU A 49 1.67 5.90 -10.92
C GLU A 49 2.19 6.90 -9.89
N ALA A 50 1.35 7.28 -8.92
CA ALA A 50 1.63 8.21 -7.83
C ALA A 50 2.47 7.59 -6.68
N LYS A 51 3.52 6.82 -7.00
CA LYS A 51 4.34 6.12 -6.00
C LYS A 51 4.94 7.04 -4.95
N GLN A 52 5.42 8.21 -5.36
CA GLN A 52 6.05 9.15 -4.43
C GLN A 52 5.08 9.65 -3.37
N GLN A 53 3.89 10.02 -3.78
CA GLN A 53 2.87 10.55 -2.88
C GLN A 53 2.30 9.46 -1.97
N LEU A 54 2.19 8.22 -2.47
CA LEU A 54 1.86 7.06 -1.63
C LEU A 54 2.93 6.83 -0.54
N MET A 55 4.22 7.02 -0.86
CA MET A 55 5.28 6.90 0.14
C MET A 55 5.15 7.98 1.21
N GLU A 56 4.96 9.23 0.83
CA GLU A 56 4.73 10.34 1.76
C GLU A 56 3.50 10.11 2.64
N MET A 57 2.46 9.45 2.10
CA MET A 57 1.27 9.08 2.86
C MET A 57 1.58 7.99 3.90
N PHE A 58 2.27 6.91 3.51
CA PHE A 58 2.60 5.81 4.41
C PHE A 58 3.73 6.13 5.40
N GLU A 59 4.61 7.09 5.12
CA GLU A 59 5.60 7.59 6.08
C GLU A 59 4.92 8.14 7.34
N LYS A 60 3.77 8.82 7.18
CA LYS A 60 2.97 9.31 8.31
C LYS A 60 2.41 8.17 9.18
N ASP A 61 2.20 6.99 8.59
CA ASP A 61 1.68 5.82 9.30
C ASP A 61 2.76 5.04 10.07
N LEU A 62 4.05 5.29 9.82
CA LEU A 62 5.13 4.62 10.55
C LEU A 62 5.13 4.97 12.04
N ASP A 63 4.61 6.14 12.39
CA ASP A 63 4.45 6.62 13.76
C ASP A 63 3.16 6.12 14.44
N LEU A 64 2.28 5.43 13.70
CA LEU A 64 0.99 4.96 14.18
C LEU A 64 1.00 3.45 14.44
N ASP A 65 0.68 3.06 15.67
CA ASP A 65 0.57 1.63 16.04
C ASP A 65 -0.72 0.95 15.59
N SER A 66 -1.71 1.74 15.17
CA SER A 66 -3.01 1.25 14.73
C SER A 66 -3.09 1.07 13.22
N THR A 67 -4.03 0.23 12.77
CA THR A 67 -4.41 0.18 11.36
C THR A 67 -5.00 1.51 10.91
N HIS A 68 -4.50 2.05 9.80
CA HIS A 68 -5.03 3.25 9.16
C HIS A 68 -5.87 2.87 7.94
N ILE A 69 -6.95 3.63 7.69
CA ILE A 69 -7.82 3.45 6.53
C ILE A 69 -7.93 4.79 5.78
N TYR A 70 -7.42 4.83 4.56
CA TYR A 70 -7.62 5.92 3.62
C TYR A 70 -8.83 5.61 2.75
N ILE A 71 -9.84 6.49 2.78
CA ILE A 71 -11.05 6.32 1.98
C ILE A 71 -11.08 7.41 0.92
N GLY A 72 -10.97 7.02 -0.35
CA GLY A 72 -11.17 7.91 -1.48
C GLY A 72 -12.60 8.40 -1.52
N SER A 73 -12.80 9.67 -1.22
CA SER A 73 -14.10 10.33 -1.30
C SER A 73 -14.44 10.63 -2.75
N GLU A 74 -15.73 10.55 -3.13
CA GLU A 74 -16.20 10.98 -4.46
C GLU A 74 -16.12 12.52 -4.65
N THR A 75 -15.70 13.25 -3.61
CA THR A 75 -15.60 14.72 -3.60
C THR A 75 -14.18 15.17 -3.92
N GLN A 76 -14.06 16.06 -4.91
CA GLN A 76 -12.82 16.67 -5.40
C GLN A 76 -12.10 17.49 -4.31
N SER A 77 -11.41 16.85 -3.37
CA SER A 77 -10.45 17.50 -2.45
C SER A 77 -9.61 16.46 -1.73
N ASN A 78 -8.66 15.83 -2.41
CA ASN A 78 -7.57 15.13 -1.73
C ASN A 78 -6.42 16.13 -1.57
N SER A 79 -6.21 16.61 -0.35
CA SER A 79 -5.15 17.57 0.00
C SER A 79 -3.73 17.01 -0.20
N ASP A 80 -3.59 15.70 -0.37
CA ASP A 80 -2.31 15.00 -0.55
C ASP A 80 -1.87 14.91 -2.03
N GLY A 81 -2.62 15.54 -2.95
CA GLY A 81 -2.27 15.64 -4.37
C GLY A 81 -2.45 14.37 -5.19
N ILE A 82 -2.98 13.29 -4.60
CA ILE A 82 -3.30 12.02 -5.27
C ILE A 82 -4.82 11.95 -5.49
N SER A 83 -5.26 11.62 -6.71
CA SER A 83 -6.64 11.19 -6.94
C SER A 83 -6.74 9.69 -6.74
N TYR A 84 -7.43 9.29 -5.68
CA TYR A 84 -7.73 7.89 -5.34
C TYR A 84 -9.22 7.71 -5.09
N ASP A 85 -10.03 8.49 -5.80
CA ASP A 85 -11.48 8.50 -5.65
C ASP A 85 -12.04 7.13 -6.04
N ASN A 86 -13.05 6.64 -5.33
CA ASN A 86 -13.60 5.28 -5.49
C ASN A 86 -12.68 4.12 -5.09
N VAL A 87 -11.44 4.37 -4.65
CA VAL A 87 -10.59 3.35 -4.03
C VAL A 87 -10.28 3.67 -2.57
N SER A 88 -9.92 2.65 -1.81
CA SER A 88 -9.56 2.75 -0.40
C SER A 88 -8.35 1.89 -0.10
N ILE A 89 -7.59 2.30 0.91
CA ILE A 89 -6.32 1.70 1.28
C ILE A 89 -6.35 1.42 2.78
N VAL A 90 -6.12 0.17 3.16
CA VAL A 90 -5.98 -0.23 4.57
C VAL A 90 -4.53 -0.59 4.79
N VAL A 91 -3.88 0.03 5.77
CA VAL A 91 -2.44 -0.13 6.01
C VAL A 91 -2.14 -0.27 7.50
N LYS A 92 -1.10 -1.02 7.83
CA LYS A 92 -0.54 -1.12 9.18
C LYS A 92 0.98 -1.19 9.12
N ARG A 93 1.65 -0.52 10.05
CA ARG A 93 3.10 -0.64 10.20
C ARG A 93 3.52 -2.04 10.66
N TYR A 94 4.70 -2.47 10.25
CA TYR A 94 5.38 -3.64 10.81
C TYR A 94 6.77 -3.22 11.31
N SER A 95 7.27 -3.94 12.31
CA SER A 95 8.49 -3.56 13.03
C SER A 95 9.53 -4.66 13.07
N TYR A 96 10.77 -4.28 13.31
CA TYR A 96 11.87 -5.17 13.64
C TYR A 96 12.62 -4.61 14.84
N ARG A 97 12.75 -5.40 15.92
CA ARG A 97 13.35 -4.98 17.19
C ARG A 97 12.80 -3.63 17.69
N ASP A 98 11.47 -3.54 17.72
CA ASP A 98 10.69 -2.35 18.11
C ASP A 98 10.90 -1.10 17.24
N ARG A 99 11.60 -1.21 16.11
CA ARG A 99 11.76 -0.12 15.14
C ARG A 99 10.78 -0.30 13.97
N PRO A 100 10.01 0.72 13.58
CA PRO A 100 9.20 0.66 12.38
C PRO A 100 10.11 0.45 11.16
N VAL A 101 9.82 -0.59 10.38
CA VAL A 101 10.59 -0.92 9.16
C VAL A 101 9.82 -0.52 7.91
N GLY A 102 8.49 -0.56 7.96
CA GLY A 102 7.65 -0.25 6.83
C GLY A 102 6.17 -0.44 7.12
N CYS A 103 5.37 -0.34 6.07
CA CYS A 103 3.93 -0.47 6.09
C CYS A 103 3.48 -1.58 5.13
N LEU A 104 2.49 -2.36 5.55
CA LEU A 104 1.82 -3.38 4.74
C LEU A 104 0.34 -2.99 4.61
N GLY A 105 -0.21 -3.10 3.40
CA GLY A 105 -1.61 -2.76 3.18
C GLY A 105 -2.28 -3.45 2.01
N VAL A 106 -3.59 -3.27 1.92
CA VAL A 106 -4.43 -3.73 0.81
C VAL A 106 -5.15 -2.53 0.19
N ILE A 107 -5.36 -2.61 -1.13
CA ILE A 107 -6.06 -1.59 -1.91
C ILE A 107 -7.31 -2.23 -2.50
N GLY A 108 -8.45 -1.55 -2.38
CA GLY A 108 -9.74 -2.04 -2.85
C GLY A 108 -10.69 -0.90 -3.23
N PRO A 109 -11.93 -1.21 -3.67
CA PRO A 109 -12.94 -0.20 -3.92
C PRO A 109 -13.39 0.48 -2.61
N SER A 110 -13.89 1.71 -2.67
CA SER A 110 -14.33 2.45 -1.48
C SER A 110 -15.47 1.78 -0.69
N ARG A 111 -16.18 0.83 -1.30
CA ARG A 111 -17.24 0.02 -0.65
C ARG A 111 -16.79 -1.43 -0.50
N MET A 112 -15.66 -1.67 0.15
CA MET A 112 -15.18 -3.01 0.50
C MET A 112 -15.64 -3.46 1.89
N HIS A 113 -15.49 -4.76 2.17
CA HIS A 113 -15.64 -5.34 3.51
C HIS A 113 -14.46 -4.95 4.40
N TYR A 114 -14.55 -3.79 5.05
CA TYR A 114 -13.49 -3.21 5.88
C TYR A 114 -13.09 -4.10 7.05
N ASP A 115 -14.04 -4.78 7.68
CA ASP A 115 -13.82 -5.77 8.73
C ASP A 115 -12.84 -6.86 8.28
N ARG A 116 -13.07 -7.41 7.08
CA ARG A 116 -12.20 -8.43 6.49
C ARG A 116 -10.84 -7.86 6.10
N ALA A 117 -10.82 -6.69 5.45
CA ALA A 117 -9.58 -6.04 5.03
C ALA A 117 -8.66 -5.71 6.21
N VAL A 118 -9.22 -5.11 7.27
CA VAL A 118 -8.53 -4.80 8.52
C VAL A 118 -8.03 -6.07 9.20
N GLY A 119 -8.85 -7.12 9.26
CA GLY A 119 -8.43 -8.40 9.85
C GLY A 119 -7.24 -9.04 9.13
N VAL A 120 -7.26 -9.03 7.79
CA VAL A 120 -6.16 -9.55 6.96
C VAL A 120 -4.89 -8.73 7.15
N VAL A 121 -4.96 -7.40 7.04
CA VAL A 121 -3.79 -6.52 7.18
C VAL A 121 -3.18 -6.64 8.57
N ASN A 122 -3.99 -6.63 9.63
CA ASN A 122 -3.51 -6.84 11.00
C ASN A 122 -2.74 -8.15 11.12
N THR A 123 -3.38 -9.25 10.73
CA THR A 123 -2.77 -10.58 10.86
C THR A 123 -1.45 -10.67 10.10
N LEU A 124 -1.39 -10.15 8.87
CA LEU A 124 -0.18 -10.23 8.06
C LEU A 124 0.95 -9.31 8.58
N ALA A 125 0.64 -8.10 9.02
CA ALA A 125 1.64 -7.18 9.57
C ALA A 125 2.22 -7.69 10.90
N ASP A 126 1.38 -8.27 11.75
CA ASP A 126 1.81 -8.87 13.02
C ASP A 126 2.69 -10.10 12.76
N ARG A 127 2.25 -10.98 11.84
CA ARG A 127 3.05 -12.16 11.43
C ARG A 127 4.38 -11.76 10.81
N LEU A 128 4.40 -10.71 9.99
CA LEU A 128 5.64 -10.23 9.39
C LEU A 128 6.59 -9.68 10.47
N THR A 129 6.07 -8.94 11.45
CA THR A 129 6.83 -8.47 12.62
C THR A 129 7.42 -9.64 13.41
N ASP A 130 6.61 -10.67 13.70
CA ASP A 130 7.06 -11.87 14.40
C ASP A 130 8.18 -12.62 13.66
N VAL A 131 8.05 -12.77 12.34
CA VAL A 131 9.04 -13.46 11.51
C VAL A 131 10.33 -12.65 11.42
N LEU A 132 10.24 -11.34 11.22
CA LEU A 132 11.43 -10.48 11.18
C LEU A 132 12.18 -10.52 12.51
N ASN A 133 11.48 -10.50 13.64
CA ASN A 133 12.09 -10.57 14.98
C ASN A 133 12.78 -11.91 15.30
N GLN A 134 12.62 -12.94 14.47
CA GLN A 134 13.33 -14.22 14.61
C GLN A 134 14.73 -14.20 13.97
N PHE A 135 15.07 -13.16 13.20
CA PHE A 135 16.40 -12.95 12.62
C PHE A 135 17.24 -11.97 13.46
#